data_AF-Q2LES2-F1
#
_entry.id   AF-Q2LES2-F1
#
_cell.length_a   1.000
_cell.length_b   1.000
_cell.length_c   1.000
_cell.angle_alpha   90.00
_cell.angle_beta   90.00
_cell.angle_gamma   90.00
#
_symmetry.space_group_name_H-M   'P 1'
#
loop_
_entity.id
_entity.type
_entity.pdbx_description
1 polymer ?
#
loop_
_entity_poly.entity_id
_entity_poly.type
_entity_poly.pdbx_seq_one_letter_code
_entity_poly.pdbx_strand_id
1 'polypeptide(L)'
;MSGGPPHSVLAAARSRIHTTNARPMMTTPRRTARRPFVPRVAAPREPVDPAGIGRRVVRRQAKGMDAAAVAAALDDARFDARQDSRHEGLADDVRGRAELAEWERLDQLLAAAPAGTVYDPDTDPVVQDELAAEAAAAADREAAVREAQRIAARADELQALRELGTLEQTEPADGDEAVRDELTRRAGGYVQADVDAWLAHALAAHRGHYADPAAREAAAGLLPPPVLAHAALLAELARLVPGADVDELTFAARLATTEPEAAGALADFLTRAHPEDH
;
A
#
# COMPACT_ATOMS: atom_id res chain seq x y z
N MET A 1 -53.14 23.10 45.59
CA MET A 1 -52.00 24.02 45.81
C MET A 1 -51.21 23.53 47.01
N SER A 2 -49.88 23.45 46.82
CA SER A 2 -48.81 23.18 47.80
C SER A 2 -48.97 21.95 48.68
N GLY A 3 -48.20 20.87 48.47
CA GLY A 3 -46.73 20.85 48.47
C GLY A 3 -46.31 20.49 49.89
N GLY A 4 -45.81 19.29 50.19
CA GLY A 4 -44.67 18.64 49.56
C GLY A 4 -43.59 18.52 50.64
N PRO A 5 -42.90 17.37 50.78
CA PRO A 5 -42.32 16.84 52.03
C PRO A 5 -40.77 16.98 51.97
N PRO A 6 -39.92 16.01 52.36
CA PRO A 6 -39.77 15.15 53.56
C PRO A 6 -38.39 15.41 54.22
N HIS A 7 -37.92 14.61 55.19
CA HIS A 7 -36.65 13.87 55.04
C HIS A 7 -36.35 12.94 56.22
N SER A 8 -35.85 11.79 55.80
CA SER A 8 -35.56 10.54 56.47
C SER A 8 -34.36 10.54 57.43
N VAL A 9 -34.29 9.49 58.25
CA VAL A 9 -33.22 8.46 58.32
C VAL A 9 -32.83 8.17 59.78
N LEU A 10 -33.02 6.92 60.22
CA LEU A 10 -32.09 6.22 61.14
C LEU A 10 -32.51 4.76 61.36
N ALA A 11 -31.70 3.82 60.86
CA ALA A 11 -31.35 2.54 61.50
C ALA A 11 -30.41 1.78 60.54
N ALA A 12 -29.14 1.64 60.90
CA ALA A 12 -28.51 0.38 61.37
C ALA A 12 -28.15 -0.57 60.20
N ALA A 13 -26.98 -1.20 60.10
CA ALA A 13 -26.08 -1.64 61.13
C ALA A 13 -24.68 -1.98 60.55
N ARG A 14 -23.65 -1.75 61.39
CA ARG A 14 -22.59 -2.69 61.80
C ARG A 14 -22.24 -3.80 60.80
N SER A 15 -20.98 -3.96 60.40
CA SER A 15 -19.90 -4.69 61.14
C SER A 15 -19.03 -5.27 60.00
N ARG A 16 -17.71 -5.52 60.06
CA ARG A 16 -16.81 -5.77 61.17
C ARG A 16 -15.40 -5.75 60.54
N ILE A 17 -14.48 -4.99 61.12
CA ILE A 17 -13.06 -5.00 60.78
C ILE A 17 -12.40 -6.06 61.67
N HIS A 18 -11.69 -7.01 61.07
CA HIS A 18 -10.61 -7.75 61.73
C HIS A 18 -9.35 -7.65 60.89
N THR A 19 -8.36 -7.00 61.49
CA THR A 19 -6.99 -6.82 61.04
C THR A 19 -6.16 -7.97 61.57
N THR A 20 -5.36 -8.63 60.73
CA THR A 20 -4.16 -9.34 61.19
C THR A 20 -3.05 -9.31 60.14
N ASN A 21 -2.04 -8.52 60.50
CA ASN A 21 -0.62 -8.56 60.21
C ASN A 21 0.02 -9.51 59.16
N ALA A 22 0.98 -8.87 58.46
CA ALA A 22 2.34 -9.31 58.13
C ALA A 22 2.63 -10.01 56.78
N ARG A 23 3.25 -9.25 55.86
CA ARG A 23 4.66 -9.39 55.44
C ARG A 23 5.01 -8.38 54.34
N PRO A 24 6.18 -7.71 54.37
CA PRO A 24 6.65 -6.91 53.25
C PRO A 24 7.19 -7.85 52.17
N MET A 25 6.37 -8.12 51.16
CA MET A 25 6.79 -8.89 50.00
C MET A 25 7.50 -7.95 49.02
N MET A 26 8.76 -8.30 48.72
CA MET A 26 9.63 -7.64 47.76
C MET A 26 8.86 -7.26 46.48
N THR A 27 8.78 -5.97 46.20
CA THR A 27 8.38 -5.46 44.89
C THR A 27 9.43 -5.88 43.86
N THR A 28 9.11 -6.92 43.09
CA THR A 28 9.80 -7.17 41.82
C THR A 28 9.47 -6.02 40.85
N PRO A 29 10.47 -5.44 40.16
CA PRO A 29 10.19 -4.42 39.17
C PRO A 29 9.36 -5.05 38.06
N ARG A 30 8.23 -4.40 37.76
CA ARG A 30 7.32 -4.69 36.67
C ARG A 30 8.14 -4.82 35.39
N ARG A 31 8.38 -6.06 34.93
CA ARG A 31 8.96 -6.34 33.62
C ARG A 31 8.06 -5.64 32.60
N THR A 32 8.54 -4.55 32.04
CA THR A 32 8.01 -3.99 30.80
C THR A 32 7.96 -5.14 29.81
N ALA A 33 6.75 -5.52 29.39
CA ALA A 33 6.57 -6.42 28.27
C ALA A 33 7.46 -5.90 27.13
N ARG A 34 8.47 -6.68 26.75
CA ARG A 34 9.22 -6.42 25.53
C ARG A 34 8.17 -6.33 24.43
N ARG A 35 8.03 -5.15 23.83
CA ARG A 35 7.36 -4.99 22.54
C ARG A 35 7.84 -6.13 21.65
N PRO A 36 6.94 -6.90 21.00
CA PRO A 36 7.37 -7.83 19.99
C PRO A 36 8.18 -7.04 18.96
N PHE A 37 9.42 -7.48 18.77
CA PHE A 37 10.33 -6.92 17.78
C PHE A 37 9.75 -7.34 16.44
N VAL A 38 8.84 -6.53 15.89
CA VAL A 38 8.41 -6.69 14.50
C VAL A 38 9.68 -6.45 13.67
N PRO A 39 10.15 -7.42 12.87
CA PRO A 39 11.23 -7.16 11.94
C PRO A 39 10.75 -6.01 11.06
N ARG A 40 11.33 -4.83 11.23
CA ARG A 40 11.26 -3.81 10.18
C ARG A 40 11.96 -4.45 8.99
N VAL A 41 11.17 -5.04 8.09
CA VAL A 41 11.64 -5.34 6.74
C VAL A 41 12.13 -3.99 6.24
N ALA A 42 13.46 -3.86 6.13
CA ALA A 42 14.05 -2.67 5.55
C ALA A 42 13.43 -2.55 4.16
N ALA A 43 12.85 -1.39 3.86
CA ALA A 43 12.36 -1.12 2.52
C ALA A 43 13.49 -1.47 1.53
N PRO A 44 13.18 -2.11 0.39
CA PRO A 44 14.17 -2.39 -0.64
C PRO A 44 14.98 -1.12 -0.89
N ARG A 45 16.30 -1.19 -0.70
CA ARG A 45 17.16 -0.06 -1.04
C ARG A 45 17.04 0.13 -2.54
N GLU A 46 16.86 1.38 -2.95
CA GLU A 46 16.84 1.73 -4.36
C GLU A 46 18.13 1.20 -5.00
N PRO A 47 18.03 0.45 -6.12
CA PRO A 47 19.21 0.01 -6.82
C PRO A 47 20.00 1.25 -7.23
N VAL A 48 21.26 1.29 -6.80
CA VAL A 48 22.17 2.37 -7.16
C VAL A 48 22.34 2.36 -8.69
N ASP A 49 22.23 3.52 -9.33
CA ASP A 49 22.55 3.72 -10.75
C ASP A 49 24.03 4.16 -10.89
N PRO A 50 24.99 3.23 -11.02
CA PRO A 50 26.40 3.56 -11.17
C PRO A 50 26.69 4.37 -12.44
N ALA A 51 25.94 4.15 -13.52
CA ALA A 51 26.12 4.87 -14.78
C ALA A 51 25.71 6.34 -14.63
N GLY A 52 24.53 6.60 -14.06
CA GLY A 52 24.05 7.96 -13.81
C GLY A 52 24.91 8.72 -12.78
N ILE A 53 25.48 8.03 -11.79
CA ILE A 53 26.48 8.63 -10.89
C ILE A 53 27.71 9.07 -11.68
N GLY A 54 28.23 8.21 -12.56
CA GLY A 54 29.38 8.51 -13.42
C GLY A 54 29.14 9.75 -14.28
N ARG A 55 28.05 9.77 -15.07
CA ARG A 55 27.71 10.92 -15.92
C ARG A 55 27.62 12.23 -15.11
N ARG A 56 27.01 12.20 -13.93
CA ARG A 56 26.90 13.38 -13.05
C ARG A 56 28.23 13.88 -12.52
N VAL A 57 29.18 12.99 -12.25
CA VAL A 57 30.55 13.38 -11.83
C VAL A 57 31.24 14.13 -12.97
N VAL A 58 31.19 13.59 -14.18
CA VAL A 58 31.79 14.21 -15.37
C VAL A 58 31.20 15.58 -15.64
N ARG A 59 29.87 15.71 -15.67
CA ARG A 59 29.19 17.00 -15.89
C ARG A 59 29.58 18.04 -14.85
N ARG A 60 29.76 17.62 -13.59
CA ARG A 60 30.21 18.50 -12.50
C ARG A 60 31.65 18.96 -12.71
N GLN A 61 32.53 18.08 -13.18
CA GLN A 61 33.92 18.41 -13.49
C GLN A 61 34.02 19.32 -14.72
N ALA A 62 33.21 19.06 -15.74
CA ALA A 62 33.20 19.81 -17.00
C ALA A 62 32.55 21.19 -16.89
N LYS A 63 31.76 21.46 -15.84
CA LYS A 63 31.08 22.76 -15.69
C LYS A 63 32.10 23.90 -15.70
N GLY A 64 31.95 24.82 -16.65
CA GLY A 64 32.89 25.92 -16.82
C GLY A 64 34.09 25.63 -17.75
N MET A 65 34.21 24.41 -18.29
CA MET A 65 35.26 24.06 -19.26
C MET A 65 34.87 24.44 -20.69
N ASP A 66 35.85 24.92 -21.45
CA ASP A 66 35.72 25.10 -22.89
C ASP A 66 36.08 23.82 -23.66
N ALA A 67 35.95 23.85 -25.00
CA ALA A 67 36.22 22.71 -25.86
C ALA A 67 37.64 22.13 -25.69
N ALA A 68 38.65 22.99 -25.51
CA ALA A 68 40.04 22.55 -25.38
C ALA A 68 40.29 21.86 -24.04
N ALA A 69 39.71 22.39 -22.96
CA ALA A 69 39.79 21.79 -21.64
C ALA A 69 39.07 20.43 -21.59
N VAL A 70 37.88 20.31 -22.20
CA VAL A 70 37.15 19.04 -22.28
C VAL A 70 37.90 18.01 -23.13
N ALA A 71 38.48 18.40 -24.27
CA ALA A 71 39.27 17.49 -25.09
C ALA A 71 40.50 16.93 -24.33
N ALA A 72 41.20 17.79 -23.58
CA ALA A 72 42.32 17.34 -22.74
C ALA A 72 41.88 16.37 -21.64
N ALA A 73 40.78 16.67 -20.94
CA ALA A 73 40.22 15.79 -19.92
C ALA A 73 39.75 14.44 -20.48
N LEU A 74 39.19 14.43 -21.70
CA LEU A 74 38.81 13.21 -22.40
C LEU A 74 40.03 12.34 -22.76
N ASP A 75 41.13 12.95 -23.19
CA ASP A 75 42.37 12.21 -23.48
C ASP A 75 42.96 11.56 -22.22
N ASP A 76 42.93 12.27 -21.09
CA ASP A 76 43.30 11.73 -19.78
C ASP A 76 42.37 10.56 -19.39
N ALA A 77 41.05 10.75 -19.49
CA ALA A 77 40.08 9.69 -19.17
C ALA A 77 40.26 8.44 -20.06
N ARG A 78 40.57 8.62 -21.35
CA ARG A 78 40.91 7.51 -22.27
C ARG A 78 42.21 6.82 -21.88
N PHE A 79 43.18 7.56 -21.37
CA PHE A 79 44.43 6.98 -20.87
C PHE A 79 44.16 6.11 -19.64
N ASP A 80 43.39 6.62 -18.68
CA ASP A 80 43.02 5.89 -17.46
C ASP A 80 42.22 4.62 -17.81
N ALA A 81 41.21 4.72 -18.68
CA ALA A 81 40.44 3.56 -19.15
C ALA A 81 41.31 2.48 -19.81
N ARG A 82 42.42 2.85 -20.48
CA ARG A 82 43.39 1.90 -21.05
C ARG A 82 44.31 1.28 -20.00
N GLN A 83 44.57 1.96 -18.88
CA GLN A 83 45.30 1.35 -17.76
C GLN A 83 44.39 0.36 -17.02
N ASP A 84 43.15 0.78 -16.77
CA ASP A 84 42.16 -0.02 -16.04
C ASP A 84 41.78 -1.30 -16.78
N SER A 85 41.76 -1.29 -18.11
CA SER A 85 41.50 -2.49 -18.92
C SER A 85 42.55 -3.60 -18.76
N ARG A 86 43.72 -3.29 -18.20
CA ARG A 86 44.75 -4.29 -17.86
C ARG A 86 44.46 -5.02 -16.55
N HIS A 87 43.46 -4.58 -15.79
CA HIS A 87 43.04 -5.17 -14.54
C HIS A 87 41.74 -5.95 -14.74
N GLU A 88 41.80 -7.28 -14.58
CA GLU A 88 40.66 -8.20 -14.80
C GLU A 88 39.42 -7.88 -13.95
N GLY A 89 39.57 -7.15 -12.83
CA GLY A 89 38.46 -6.74 -11.96
C GLY A 89 37.63 -5.55 -12.44
N LEU A 90 38.01 -4.89 -13.54
CA LEU A 90 37.35 -3.65 -14.02
C LEU A 90 36.60 -3.83 -15.35
N ALA A 91 36.55 -5.04 -15.91
CA ALA A 91 35.85 -5.32 -17.17
C ALA A 91 34.33 -5.03 -17.10
N ASP A 92 33.75 -5.10 -15.89
CA ASP A 92 32.34 -4.80 -15.62
C ASP A 92 32.12 -3.40 -15.01
N ASP A 93 33.09 -2.49 -15.12
CA ASP A 93 32.91 -1.13 -14.60
C ASP A 93 31.88 -0.33 -15.44
N VAL A 94 30.61 -0.46 -15.04
CA VAL A 94 29.48 0.28 -15.61
C VAL A 94 29.65 1.78 -15.39
N ARG A 95 30.26 2.19 -14.27
CA ARG A 95 30.44 3.60 -13.94
C ARG A 95 31.52 4.22 -14.82
N GLY A 96 32.72 3.65 -14.86
CA GLY A 96 33.84 4.15 -15.67
C GLY A 96 33.48 4.23 -17.16
N ARG A 97 32.77 3.23 -17.69
CA ARG A 97 32.25 3.29 -19.08
C ARG A 97 31.30 4.45 -19.32
N ALA A 98 30.40 4.73 -18.37
CA ALA A 98 29.47 5.85 -18.47
C ALA A 98 30.18 7.20 -18.32
N GLU A 99 31.20 7.30 -17.47
CA GLU A 99 32.05 8.50 -17.35
C GLU A 99 32.77 8.79 -18.67
N LEU A 100 33.41 7.79 -19.28
CA LEU A 100 34.10 7.97 -20.56
C LEU A 100 33.13 8.38 -21.68
N ALA A 101 31.99 7.70 -21.81
CA ALA A 101 30.98 8.03 -22.82
C ALA A 101 30.43 9.45 -22.63
N GLU A 102 30.31 9.91 -21.39
CA GLU A 102 29.87 11.28 -21.10
C GLU A 102 30.93 12.31 -21.50
N TRP A 103 32.22 12.07 -21.22
CA TRP A 103 33.30 12.94 -21.71
C TRP A 103 33.28 13.05 -23.24
N GLU A 104 33.08 11.93 -23.94
CA GLU A 104 32.99 11.91 -25.41
C GLU A 104 31.77 12.70 -25.93
N ARG A 105 30.64 12.62 -25.23
CA ARG A 105 29.45 13.44 -25.55
C ARG A 105 29.73 14.92 -25.38
N LEU A 106 30.38 15.31 -24.28
CA LEU A 106 30.69 16.72 -24.00
C LEU A 106 31.68 17.31 -25.00
N ASP A 107 32.69 16.54 -25.41
CA ASP A 107 33.62 16.92 -26.47
C ASP A 107 32.88 17.19 -27.79
N GLN A 108 32.00 16.27 -28.21
CA GLN A 108 31.17 16.45 -29.41
C GLN A 108 30.21 17.65 -29.29
N LEU A 109 29.60 17.84 -28.13
CA LEU A 109 28.68 18.96 -27.86
C LEU A 109 29.40 20.31 -28.02
N LEU A 110 30.58 20.46 -27.40
CA LEU A 110 31.34 21.71 -27.46
C LEU A 110 32.01 21.92 -28.81
N ALA A 111 32.42 20.86 -29.51
CA ALA A 111 32.94 20.96 -30.87
C ALA A 111 31.90 21.49 -31.87
N ALA A 112 30.61 21.21 -31.63
CA ALA A 112 29.50 21.72 -32.45
C ALA A 112 29.04 23.14 -32.03
N ALA A 113 29.49 23.64 -30.89
CA ALA A 113 29.07 24.93 -30.34
C ALA A 113 29.89 26.11 -30.91
N PRO A 114 29.38 27.36 -30.84
CA PRO A 114 30.15 28.54 -31.20
C PRO A 114 31.48 28.64 -30.43
N ALA A 115 32.51 29.20 -31.06
CA ALA A 115 33.80 29.40 -30.41
C ALA A 115 33.67 30.24 -29.12
N GLY A 116 34.36 29.82 -28.06
CA GLY A 116 34.27 30.44 -26.74
C GLY A 116 33.05 29.99 -25.91
N THR A 117 32.24 29.06 -26.43
CA THR A 117 31.20 28.40 -25.61
C THR A 117 31.87 27.56 -24.53
N VAL A 118 31.30 27.66 -23.34
CA VAL A 118 31.71 26.93 -22.15
C VAL A 118 30.57 26.00 -21.74
N TYR A 119 30.90 24.81 -21.25
CA TYR A 119 29.90 23.85 -20.82
C TYR A 119 29.13 24.33 -19.58
N ASP A 120 27.81 24.41 -19.71
CA ASP A 120 26.89 24.61 -18.60
C ASP A 120 25.81 23.52 -18.59
N PRO A 121 25.84 22.59 -17.61
CA PRO A 121 24.86 21.51 -17.51
C PRO A 121 23.43 22.02 -17.31
N ASP A 122 23.25 23.24 -16.81
CA ASP A 122 21.92 23.83 -16.59
C ASP A 122 21.22 24.20 -17.91
N THR A 123 21.97 24.26 -19.03
CA THR A 123 21.45 24.54 -20.37
C THR A 123 21.50 23.33 -21.32
N ASP A 124 22.10 22.23 -20.85
CA ASP A 124 22.28 21.01 -21.63
C ASP A 124 20.95 20.22 -21.73
N PRO A 125 20.36 20.05 -22.93
CA PRO A 125 19.05 19.44 -23.08
C PRO A 125 19.00 18.00 -22.58
N VAL A 126 20.09 17.23 -22.70
CA VAL A 126 20.14 15.86 -22.19
C VAL A 126 20.06 15.85 -20.66
N VAL A 127 20.69 16.82 -20.00
CA VAL A 127 20.64 16.96 -18.53
C VAL A 127 19.23 17.34 -18.10
N GLN A 128 18.57 18.26 -18.82
CA GLN A 128 17.20 18.67 -18.51
C GLN A 128 16.21 17.52 -18.68
N ASP A 129 16.33 16.73 -19.75
CA ASP A 129 15.49 15.56 -19.99
C ASP A 129 15.69 14.48 -18.91
N GLU A 130 16.94 14.21 -18.51
CA GLU A 130 17.23 13.29 -17.41
C GLU A 130 16.62 13.77 -16.07
N LEU A 131 16.74 15.06 -15.74
CA LEU A 131 16.16 15.63 -14.53
C LEU A 131 14.63 15.59 -14.54
N ALA A 132 13.99 15.85 -15.70
CA ALA A 132 12.55 15.74 -15.86
C ALA A 132 12.07 14.30 -15.65
N ALA A 133 12.80 13.32 -16.21
CA ALA A 133 12.51 11.90 -16.01
C ALA A 133 12.68 11.47 -14.54
N GLU A 134 13.75 11.93 -13.87
CA GLU A 134 13.98 11.66 -12.44
C GLU A 134 12.88 12.27 -11.57
N ALA A 135 12.44 13.49 -11.88
CA ALA A 135 11.35 14.16 -11.18
C ALA A 135 10.00 13.44 -11.37
N ALA A 136 9.68 13.00 -12.59
CA ALA A 136 8.49 12.21 -12.86
C ALA A 136 8.49 10.88 -12.09
N ALA A 137 9.61 10.15 -12.13
CA ALA A 137 9.75 8.90 -11.39
C ALA A 137 9.66 9.13 -9.85
N ALA A 138 10.18 10.25 -9.34
CA ALA A 138 10.04 10.60 -7.93
C ALA A 138 8.58 10.91 -7.55
N ALA A 139 7.84 11.63 -8.41
CA ALA A 139 6.43 11.91 -8.21
C ALA A 139 5.58 10.63 -8.20
N ASP A 140 5.85 9.68 -9.11
CA ASP A 140 5.18 8.38 -9.15
C ASP A 140 5.45 7.57 -7.87
N ARG A 141 6.69 7.57 -7.38
CA ARG A 141 7.04 6.92 -6.10
C ARG A 141 6.32 7.56 -4.93
N GLU A 142 6.26 8.89 -4.88
CA GLU A 142 5.56 9.60 -3.82
C GLU A 142 4.06 9.31 -3.86
N ALA A 143 3.46 9.28 -5.05
CA ALA A 143 2.06 8.91 -5.24
C ALA A 143 1.79 7.48 -4.76
N ALA A 144 2.66 6.51 -5.11
CA ALA A 144 2.55 5.14 -4.63
C ALA A 144 2.67 5.03 -3.11
N VAL A 145 3.58 5.78 -2.48
CA VAL A 145 3.71 5.83 -1.01
C VAL A 145 2.45 6.43 -0.37
N ARG A 146 1.92 7.52 -0.92
CA ARG A 146 0.68 8.14 -0.42
C ARG A 146 -0.50 7.19 -0.54
N GLU A 147 -0.63 6.47 -1.64
CA GLU A 147 -1.71 5.50 -1.81
C GLU A 147 -1.56 4.31 -0.86
N ALA A 148 -0.35 3.76 -0.71
CA ALA A 148 -0.10 2.71 0.27
C ALA A 148 -0.42 3.15 1.71
N GLN A 149 -0.14 4.41 2.06
CA GLN A 149 -0.53 4.98 3.37
C GLN A 149 -2.05 5.12 3.52
N ARG A 150 -2.74 5.49 2.44
CA ARG A 150 -4.20 5.60 2.41
C ARG A 150 -4.86 4.24 2.61
N ILE A 151 -4.42 3.23 1.85
CA ILE A 151 -4.83 1.82 1.99
C ILE A 151 -4.53 1.32 3.41
N ALA A 152 -3.34 1.61 3.93
CA ALA A 152 -2.94 1.22 5.27
C ALA A 152 -3.84 1.79 6.37
N ALA A 153 -4.20 3.07 6.27
CA ALA A 153 -5.08 3.73 7.22
C ALA A 153 -6.50 3.18 7.15
N ARG A 154 -7.01 2.92 5.94
CA ARG A 154 -8.32 2.31 5.73
C ARG A 154 -8.37 0.87 6.23
N ALA A 155 -7.28 0.11 6.09
CA ALA A 155 -7.15 -1.23 6.68
C ALA A 155 -7.27 -1.18 8.21
N ASP A 156 -6.58 -0.24 8.86
CA ASP A 156 -6.66 -0.07 10.31
C ASP A 156 -8.09 0.32 10.76
N GLU A 157 -8.79 1.14 9.98
CA GLU A 157 -10.19 1.49 10.21
C GLU A 157 -11.13 0.27 10.11
N LEU A 158 -11.06 -0.50 9.01
CA LEU A 158 -11.89 -1.69 8.84
C LEU A 158 -11.62 -2.73 9.94
N GLN A 159 -10.36 -2.89 10.34
CA GLN A 159 -10.01 -3.75 11.46
C GLN A 159 -10.65 -3.24 12.78
N ALA A 160 -10.62 -1.93 13.04
CA ALA A 160 -11.23 -1.36 14.24
C ALA A 160 -12.77 -1.54 14.24
N LEU A 161 -13.42 -1.33 13.11
CA LEU A 161 -14.86 -1.56 12.96
C LEU A 161 -15.25 -3.03 13.18
N ARG A 162 -14.43 -3.95 12.68
CA ARG A 162 -14.57 -5.39 12.97
C ARG A 162 -14.44 -5.68 14.46
N GLU A 163 -13.41 -5.15 15.12
CA GLU A 163 -13.19 -5.35 16.56
C GLU A 163 -14.34 -4.79 17.42
N LEU A 164 -15.04 -3.76 16.91
CA LEU A 164 -16.24 -3.19 17.53
C LEU A 164 -17.54 -3.91 17.15
N GLY A 165 -17.51 -4.86 16.19
CA GLY A 165 -18.70 -5.54 15.68
C GLY A 165 -19.62 -4.62 14.86
N THR A 166 -19.09 -3.54 14.29
CA THR A 166 -19.86 -2.54 13.52
C THR A 166 -19.47 -2.46 12.05
N LEU A 167 -18.69 -3.43 11.55
CA LEU A 167 -18.24 -3.47 10.16
C LEU A 167 -19.42 -3.45 9.16
N GLU A 168 -20.49 -4.19 9.43
CA GLU A 168 -21.66 -4.28 8.55
C GLU A 168 -22.44 -2.95 8.40
N GLN A 169 -22.21 -2.02 9.34
CA GLN A 169 -22.84 -0.70 9.32
C GLN A 169 -22.07 0.31 8.47
N THR A 170 -20.80 0.03 8.15
CA THR A 170 -20.03 0.90 7.24
C THR A 170 -20.34 0.57 5.79
N GLU A 171 -20.38 1.60 4.97
CA GLU A 171 -20.46 1.45 3.52
C GLU A 171 -19.05 1.24 2.93
N PRO A 172 -18.93 0.42 1.86
CA PRO A 172 -17.67 0.28 1.15
C PRO A 172 -17.36 1.56 0.37
N ALA A 173 -16.09 1.96 0.43
CA ALA A 173 -15.51 3.04 -0.33
C ALA A 173 -14.70 2.49 -1.50
N ASP A 174 -14.44 3.35 -2.49
CA ASP A 174 -13.53 3.05 -3.59
C ASP A 174 -12.13 2.67 -3.06
N GLY A 175 -11.61 1.53 -3.52
CA GLY A 175 -10.32 0.96 -3.14
C GLY A 175 -10.35 0.01 -1.94
N ASP A 176 -11.52 -0.30 -1.37
CA ASP A 176 -11.62 -1.28 -0.26
C ASP A 176 -11.22 -2.70 -0.69
N GLU A 177 -11.17 -3.02 -1.99
CA GLU A 177 -10.58 -4.25 -2.54
C GLU A 177 -9.07 -4.33 -2.26
N ALA A 178 -8.35 -3.23 -2.48
CA ALA A 178 -6.91 -3.16 -2.19
C ALA A 178 -6.65 -3.20 -0.67
N VAL A 179 -7.57 -2.66 0.12
CA VAL A 179 -7.53 -2.73 1.59
C VAL A 179 -7.69 -4.16 2.09
N ARG A 180 -8.57 -4.95 1.46
CA ARG A 180 -8.75 -6.37 1.75
C ARG A 180 -7.47 -7.19 1.49
N ASP A 181 -6.75 -6.90 0.42
CA ASP A 181 -5.45 -7.53 0.16
C ASP A 181 -4.38 -7.11 1.18
N GLU A 182 -4.37 -5.83 1.58
CA GLU A 182 -3.49 -5.35 2.63
C GLU A 182 -3.77 -6.00 3.99
N LEU A 183 -5.04 -6.18 4.35
CA LEU A 183 -5.45 -6.89 5.57
C LEU A 183 -5.04 -8.37 5.53
N THR A 184 -5.23 -9.02 4.38
CA THR A 184 -4.78 -10.40 4.13
C THR A 184 -3.28 -10.53 4.38
N ARG A 185 -2.49 -9.57 3.88
CA ARG A 185 -1.03 -9.52 4.04
C ARG A 185 -0.60 -9.30 5.49
N ARG A 186 -1.32 -8.48 6.28
CA ARG A 186 -0.96 -8.12 7.67
C ARG A 186 -1.37 -9.15 8.72
N ALA A 187 -2.64 -9.56 8.68
CA ALA A 187 -3.30 -10.22 9.82
C ALA A 187 -3.51 -11.72 9.61
N GLY A 188 -3.29 -12.23 8.39
CA GLY A 188 -3.68 -13.59 8.03
C GLY A 188 -5.21 -13.77 7.95
N GLY A 189 -5.67 -14.99 7.67
CA GLY A 189 -7.04 -15.25 7.20
C GLY A 189 -8.21 -14.92 8.13
N TYR A 190 -8.00 -14.62 9.41
CA TYR A 190 -9.09 -14.38 10.37
C TYR A 190 -9.81 -13.03 10.18
N VAL A 191 -9.08 -11.98 9.80
CA VAL A 191 -9.69 -10.68 9.47
C VAL A 191 -10.30 -10.72 8.07
N GLN A 192 -9.72 -11.54 7.19
CA GLN A 192 -10.11 -11.65 5.80
C GLN A 192 -11.53 -12.18 5.63
N ALA A 193 -11.95 -13.20 6.40
CA ALA A 193 -13.29 -13.79 6.25
C ALA A 193 -14.42 -12.78 6.54
N ASP A 194 -14.25 -11.95 7.58
CA ASP A 194 -15.26 -10.94 7.97
C ASP A 194 -15.34 -9.83 6.92
N VAL A 195 -14.20 -9.41 6.36
CA VAL A 195 -14.13 -8.41 5.29
C VAL A 195 -14.65 -8.96 3.96
N ASP A 196 -14.33 -10.22 3.62
CA ASP A 196 -14.82 -10.91 2.42
C ASP A 196 -16.35 -11.05 2.46
N ALA A 197 -16.93 -11.37 3.63
CA ALA A 197 -18.38 -11.42 3.82
C ALA A 197 -19.03 -10.02 3.71
N TRP A 198 -18.43 -9.01 4.33
CA TRP A 198 -18.90 -7.63 4.25
C TRP A 198 -18.88 -7.08 2.81
N LEU A 199 -17.80 -7.29 2.05
CA LEU A 199 -17.69 -6.91 0.65
C LEU A 199 -18.72 -7.64 -0.22
N ALA A 200 -18.88 -8.96 -0.03
CA ALA A 200 -19.87 -9.74 -0.78
C ALA A 200 -21.29 -9.22 -0.56
N HIS A 201 -21.64 -8.92 0.69
CA HIS A 201 -22.95 -8.37 1.03
C HIS A 201 -23.16 -6.99 0.42
N ALA A 202 -22.17 -6.10 0.52
CA ALA A 202 -22.28 -4.76 -0.05
C ALA A 202 -22.37 -4.77 -1.58
N LEU A 203 -21.66 -5.68 -2.25
CA LEU A 203 -21.74 -5.88 -3.70
C LEU A 203 -23.13 -6.39 -4.12
N ALA A 204 -23.66 -7.39 -3.39
CA ALA A 204 -24.99 -7.96 -3.63
C ALA A 204 -26.12 -6.93 -3.43
N ALA A 205 -26.01 -6.11 -2.40
CA ALA A 205 -26.98 -5.07 -2.06
C ALA A 205 -26.72 -3.72 -2.77
N HIS A 206 -25.69 -3.64 -3.62
CA HIS A 206 -25.28 -2.44 -4.35
C HIS A 206 -25.07 -1.20 -3.45
N ARG A 207 -24.41 -1.39 -2.30
CA ARG A 207 -24.18 -0.35 -1.29
C ARG A 207 -22.89 0.43 -1.53
N GLY A 208 -22.85 1.69 -1.08
CA GLY A 208 -21.67 2.55 -1.17
C GLY A 208 -21.20 2.75 -2.61
N HIS A 209 -19.90 2.60 -2.85
CA HIS A 209 -19.34 2.72 -4.21
C HIS A 209 -19.94 1.71 -5.21
N TYR A 210 -20.37 0.52 -4.74
CA TYR A 210 -20.99 -0.50 -5.58
C TYR A 210 -22.40 -0.17 -6.08
N ALA A 211 -22.97 0.98 -5.74
CA ALA A 211 -24.16 1.48 -6.43
C ALA A 211 -23.90 1.75 -7.92
N ASP A 212 -22.67 2.13 -8.28
CA ASP A 212 -22.22 2.33 -9.65
C ASP A 212 -21.98 0.98 -10.37
N PRO A 213 -22.65 0.71 -11.51
CA PRO A 213 -22.37 -0.47 -12.33
C PRO A 213 -20.90 -0.63 -12.74
N ALA A 214 -20.22 0.47 -13.07
CA ALA A 214 -18.81 0.42 -13.49
C ALA A 214 -17.90 -0.02 -12.34
N ALA A 215 -18.21 0.42 -11.11
CA ALA A 215 -17.52 -0.02 -9.90
C ALA A 215 -17.66 -1.53 -9.68
N ARG A 216 -18.87 -2.08 -9.90
CA ARG A 216 -19.12 -3.52 -9.77
C ARG A 216 -18.35 -4.34 -10.81
N GLU A 217 -18.25 -3.83 -12.03
CA GLU A 217 -17.45 -4.46 -13.10
C GLU A 217 -15.95 -4.43 -12.77
N ALA A 218 -15.44 -3.29 -12.29
CA ALA A 218 -14.05 -3.18 -11.85
C ALA A 218 -13.75 -4.14 -10.68
N ALA A 219 -14.66 -4.24 -9.70
CA ALA A 219 -14.53 -5.14 -8.56
C ALA A 219 -14.48 -6.61 -8.97
N ALA A 220 -15.16 -7.01 -10.05
CA ALA A 220 -15.08 -8.38 -10.58
C ALA A 220 -13.68 -8.77 -11.07
N GLY A 221 -12.85 -7.80 -11.47
CA GLY A 221 -11.45 -8.02 -11.83
C GLY A 221 -10.46 -8.00 -10.65
N LEU A 222 -10.89 -7.53 -9.48
CA LEU A 222 -10.05 -7.32 -8.30
C LEU A 222 -10.35 -8.32 -7.17
N LEU A 223 -11.61 -8.71 -6.99
CA LEU A 223 -12.04 -9.58 -5.92
C LEU A 223 -11.82 -11.07 -6.25
N PRO A 224 -11.51 -11.90 -5.23
CA PRO A 224 -11.30 -13.31 -5.45
C PRO A 224 -12.64 -14.03 -5.74
N PRO A 225 -12.61 -15.16 -6.49
CA PRO A 225 -13.82 -15.89 -6.90
C PRO A 225 -14.79 -16.23 -5.75
N PRO A 226 -14.36 -16.62 -4.54
CA PRO A 226 -15.28 -16.87 -3.42
C PRO A 226 -16.12 -15.65 -3.02
N VAL A 227 -15.56 -14.44 -3.06
CA VAL A 227 -16.30 -13.21 -2.70
C VAL A 227 -17.36 -12.91 -3.76
N LEU A 228 -16.99 -13.03 -5.04
CA LEU A 228 -17.90 -12.81 -6.17
C LEU A 228 -19.03 -13.84 -6.19
N ALA A 229 -18.71 -15.12 -5.99
CA ALA A 229 -19.70 -16.19 -5.93
C ALA A 229 -20.65 -16.02 -4.74
N HIS A 230 -20.14 -15.58 -3.59
CA HIS A 230 -20.96 -15.27 -2.42
C HIS A 230 -21.91 -14.10 -2.71
N ALA A 231 -21.42 -13.01 -3.29
CA ALA A 231 -22.23 -11.85 -3.64
C ALA A 231 -23.34 -12.19 -4.65
N ALA A 232 -23.01 -12.94 -5.70
CA ALA A 232 -23.97 -13.38 -6.70
C ALA A 232 -25.08 -14.23 -6.07
N LEU A 233 -24.70 -15.20 -5.23
CA LEU A 233 -25.65 -16.04 -4.53
C LEU A 233 -26.54 -15.23 -3.56
N LEU A 234 -25.99 -14.28 -2.81
CA LEU A 234 -26.77 -13.39 -1.94
C LEU A 234 -27.78 -12.55 -2.74
N ALA A 235 -27.38 -12.00 -3.88
CA ALA A 235 -28.25 -11.19 -4.72
C ALA A 235 -29.44 -11.98 -5.28
N GLU A 236 -29.24 -13.24 -5.66
CA GLU A 236 -30.31 -14.14 -6.09
C GLU A 236 -31.22 -14.54 -4.93
N LEU A 237 -30.64 -14.92 -3.79
CA LEU A 237 -31.41 -15.33 -2.61
C LEU A 237 -32.29 -14.20 -2.06
N ALA A 238 -31.79 -12.96 -2.06
CA ALA A 238 -32.55 -11.79 -1.63
C ALA A 238 -33.77 -11.50 -2.53
N ARG A 239 -33.68 -11.82 -3.84
CA ARG A 239 -34.83 -11.73 -4.76
C ARG A 239 -35.89 -12.79 -4.47
N LEU A 240 -35.45 -14.00 -4.12
CA LEU A 240 -36.35 -15.13 -3.84
C LEU A 240 -37.08 -15.00 -2.50
N VAL A 241 -36.40 -14.47 -1.49
CA VAL A 241 -36.94 -14.31 -0.13
C VAL A 241 -36.72 -12.86 0.32
N PRO A 242 -37.60 -11.92 -0.10
CA PRO A 242 -37.49 -10.53 0.31
C PRO A 242 -37.57 -10.40 1.83
N GLY A 243 -36.57 -9.76 2.44
CA GLY A 243 -36.49 -9.55 3.88
C GLY A 243 -35.82 -10.69 4.67
N ALA A 244 -35.25 -11.70 4.01
CA ALA A 244 -34.35 -12.65 4.65
C ALA A 244 -33.16 -11.92 5.27
N ASP A 245 -32.86 -12.22 6.54
CA ASP A 245 -31.71 -11.63 7.22
C ASP A 245 -30.41 -12.28 6.71
N VAL A 246 -29.32 -11.52 6.71
CA VAL A 246 -28.00 -11.99 6.28
C VAL A 246 -27.54 -13.18 7.13
N ASP A 247 -27.91 -13.18 8.41
CA ASP A 247 -27.64 -14.28 9.35
C ASP A 247 -28.33 -15.60 8.94
N GLU A 248 -29.51 -15.50 8.30
CA GLU A 248 -30.25 -16.67 7.78
C GLU A 248 -29.59 -17.24 6.52
N LEU A 249 -28.77 -16.45 5.84
CA LEU A 249 -28.05 -16.83 4.61
C LEU A 249 -26.58 -17.22 4.84
N THR A 250 -26.18 -17.47 6.10
CA THR A 250 -24.81 -17.89 6.45
C THR A 250 -24.33 -19.17 5.73
N PHE A 251 -25.24 -20.01 5.22
CA PHE A 251 -24.88 -21.16 4.39
C PHE A 251 -24.28 -20.75 3.03
N ALA A 252 -24.69 -19.61 2.47
CA ALA A 252 -24.18 -19.08 1.20
C ALA A 252 -22.69 -18.77 1.30
N ALA A 253 -22.27 -18.14 2.41
CA ALA A 253 -20.86 -17.88 2.71
C ALA A 253 -20.03 -19.18 2.75
N ARG A 254 -20.56 -20.22 3.41
CA ARG A 254 -19.88 -21.53 3.51
C ARG A 254 -19.74 -22.20 2.15
N LEU A 255 -20.80 -22.18 1.34
CA LEU A 255 -20.80 -22.75 -0.01
C LEU A 255 -19.79 -22.02 -0.90
N ALA A 256 -19.83 -20.69 -0.93
CA ALA A 256 -18.93 -19.88 -1.74
C ALA A 256 -17.45 -20.02 -1.33
N THR A 257 -17.18 -20.23 -0.03
CA THR A 257 -15.82 -20.47 0.47
C THR A 257 -15.29 -21.86 0.09
N THR A 258 -16.14 -22.88 0.16
CA THR A 258 -15.73 -24.29 -0.02
C THR A 258 -15.76 -24.71 -1.49
N GLU A 259 -16.79 -24.27 -2.22
CA GLU A 259 -17.11 -24.64 -3.59
C GLU A 259 -17.55 -23.38 -4.37
N PRO A 260 -16.64 -22.42 -4.62
CA PRO A 260 -16.98 -21.14 -5.27
C PRO A 260 -17.62 -21.32 -6.65
N GLU A 261 -17.18 -22.31 -7.43
CA GLU A 261 -17.77 -22.64 -8.72
C GLU A 261 -19.22 -23.13 -8.59
N ALA A 262 -19.51 -23.95 -7.58
CA ALA A 262 -20.87 -24.44 -7.33
C ALA A 262 -21.79 -23.31 -6.84
N ALA A 263 -21.30 -22.41 -5.99
CA ALA A 263 -22.02 -21.22 -5.58
C ALA A 263 -22.37 -20.32 -6.79
N GLY A 264 -21.40 -20.08 -7.67
CA GLY A 264 -21.62 -19.32 -8.90
C GLY A 264 -22.63 -20.00 -9.84
N ALA A 265 -22.45 -21.29 -10.10
CA ALA A 265 -23.38 -22.06 -10.94
C ALA A 265 -24.81 -22.11 -10.37
N LEU A 266 -24.95 -22.13 -9.04
CA LEU A 266 -26.25 -22.04 -8.38
C LEU A 266 -26.86 -20.65 -8.59
N ALA A 267 -26.09 -19.57 -8.42
CA ALA A 267 -26.57 -18.22 -8.70
C ALA A 267 -27.07 -18.12 -10.17
N ASP A 268 -26.26 -18.54 -11.15
CA ASP A 268 -26.63 -18.54 -12.57
C ASP A 268 -27.89 -19.37 -12.88
N PHE A 269 -28.08 -20.48 -12.16
CA PHE A 269 -29.29 -21.29 -12.27
C PHE A 269 -30.51 -20.53 -11.73
N LEU A 270 -30.39 -19.88 -10.57
CA LEU A 270 -31.47 -19.08 -9.97
C LEU A 270 -31.82 -17.88 -10.84
N THR A 271 -30.84 -17.18 -11.41
CA THR A 271 -31.07 -16.07 -12.37
C THR A 271 -31.91 -16.54 -13.55
N ARG A 272 -31.57 -17.69 -14.15
CA ARG A 272 -32.32 -18.24 -15.29
C ARG A 272 -33.71 -18.76 -14.91
N ALA A 273 -33.89 -19.22 -13.67
CA ALA A 273 -35.18 -19.68 -13.17
C ALA A 273 -36.17 -18.54 -12.92
N HIS A 274 -35.68 -17.30 -12.79
CA HIS A 274 -36.48 -16.09 -12.54
C HIS A 274 -36.16 -14.97 -13.55
N PRO A 275 -36.59 -15.12 -14.83
CA PRO A 275 -36.28 -14.16 -15.90
C PRO A 275 -37.08 -12.85 -15.84
N GLU A 276 -38.04 -12.70 -14.92
CA GLU A 276 -38.86 -11.50 -14.80
C GLU A 276 -38.36 -10.60 -13.67
N ASP A 277 -37.43 -9.70 -14.02
CA ASP A 277 -37.21 -8.37 -13.43
C ASP A 277 -35.96 -7.73 -14.11
N HIS A 278 -36.10 -7.39 -15.40
CA HIS A 278 -35.18 -6.52 -16.13
C HIS A 278 -35.90 -5.24 -16.53
#